data_AF-A0AA42XJR0-F1
#
_entry.id   AF-A0AA42XJR0-F1
#
_cell.length_a   1.000
_cell.length_b   1.000
_cell.length_c   1.000
_cell.angle_alpha   90.00
_cell.angle_beta   90.00
_cell.angle_gamma   90.00
#
_symmetry.space_group_name_H-M   'P 1'
#
loop_
_entity.id
_entity.type
_entity.pdbx_description
1 polymer ?
#
loop_
_entity_poly.entity_id
_entity_poly.type
_entity_poly.pdbx_seq_one_letter_code
_entity_poly.pdbx_strand_id
1 'polypeptide(L)'
;MIYGRSQQTLLPSWPELDSLVVSLGPFYTCAWCALERSTSVSAPVSSDPAVAQQLLQFLKSAGVVTGSSSGNGAVKRSLYEPVSWSYVDDLILPDDLDAALKGMLDAWRPTLDKHARLWIWRQLADREASAYLTSLLRRHRIGVHRVDEILRSQDEEWTRLSLGRKRYVLWSSVRGAASQFLSSGGNEDAALEVLSREMRRRTRWLVVKAAAGELRRTDYCFLPDTGWRRPLMIDVALESILKIGDDYWLAAPSLGEI
;
A
#
# COMPACT_ATOMS: atom_id res chain seq x y z
N MET A 1 -38.34 -5.04 -7.90
CA MET A 1 -38.29 -3.98 -8.94
C MET A 1 -36.84 -3.50 -9.01
N ILE A 2 -36.07 -4.03 -9.96
CA ILE A 2 -34.63 -3.75 -10.10
C ILE A 2 -34.52 -2.50 -10.96
N TYR A 3 -34.09 -1.38 -10.37
CA TYR A 3 -33.74 -0.19 -11.13
C TYR A 3 -32.38 -0.40 -11.78
N GLY A 4 -32.35 -0.56 -13.10
CA GLY A 4 -31.13 -0.49 -13.91
C GLY A 4 -30.50 0.90 -13.74
N ARG A 5 -29.34 0.97 -13.09
CA ARG A 5 -28.55 2.20 -12.95
C ARG A 5 -27.59 2.32 -14.13
N SER A 6 -27.69 3.46 -14.82
CA SER A 6 -26.78 4.01 -15.83
C SER A 6 -26.34 3.08 -16.95
N GLN A 7 -27.11 3.06 -18.04
CA GLN A 7 -26.56 2.75 -19.35
C GLN A 7 -25.53 3.84 -19.71
N GLN A 8 -24.24 3.49 -19.76
CA GLN A 8 -23.24 4.32 -20.43
C GLN A 8 -23.67 4.44 -21.90
N THR A 9 -23.95 5.66 -22.36
CA THR A 9 -24.37 5.96 -23.73
C THR A 9 -23.22 5.92 -24.74
N LEU A 10 -21.98 5.76 -24.26
CA LEU A 10 -20.80 5.50 -25.09
C LEU A 10 -20.33 4.08 -24.76
N LEU A 11 -20.23 3.23 -25.78
CA LEU A 11 -19.53 1.95 -25.65
C LEU A 11 -18.14 2.25 -25.06
N PRO A 12 -17.71 1.54 -24.01
CA PRO A 12 -16.32 1.67 -23.58
C PRO A 12 -15.43 1.36 -24.78
N SER A 13 -14.42 2.19 -25.01
CA SER A 13 -13.51 2.01 -26.14
C SER A 13 -12.72 0.70 -26.03
N TRP A 14 -12.71 0.06 -24.85
CA TRP A 14 -11.91 -1.13 -24.52
C TRP A 14 -12.67 -2.11 -23.60
N PRO A 15 -13.71 -2.82 -24.06
CA PRO A 15 -14.53 -3.70 -23.23
C PRO A 15 -13.74 -4.84 -22.56
N GLU A 16 -12.66 -5.31 -23.18
CA GLU A 16 -11.76 -6.32 -22.60
C GLU A 16 -10.97 -5.77 -21.41
N LEU A 17 -10.48 -4.53 -21.51
CA LEU A 17 -9.80 -3.84 -20.43
C LEU A 17 -10.75 -3.58 -19.25
N ASP A 18 -11.99 -3.17 -19.54
CA ASP A 18 -13.04 -3.01 -18.52
C ASP A 18 -13.28 -4.31 -17.74
N SER A 19 -13.48 -5.43 -18.44
CA SER A 19 -13.69 -6.75 -17.82
C SER A 19 -12.52 -7.18 -16.94
N LEU A 20 -11.29 -6.96 -17.43
CA LEU A 20 -10.08 -7.28 -16.70
C LEU A 20 -9.91 -6.41 -15.45
N VAL A 21 -10.16 -5.11 -15.58
CA VAL A 21 -10.11 -4.17 -14.45
C VAL A 21 -11.15 -4.55 -13.41
N VAL A 22 -12.40 -4.82 -13.80
CA VAL A 22 -13.46 -5.36 -12.91
C VAL A 22 -12.99 -6.59 -12.15
N SER A 23 -12.32 -7.52 -12.83
CA SER A 23 -11.82 -8.77 -12.24
C SER A 23 -10.68 -8.55 -11.24
N LEU A 24 -9.81 -7.57 -11.50
CA LEU A 24 -8.73 -7.17 -10.58
C LEU A 24 -9.26 -6.46 -9.33
N GLY A 25 -10.31 -5.66 -9.49
CA GLY A 25 -10.80 -4.75 -8.48
C GLY A 25 -9.86 -3.55 -8.24
N PRO A 26 -10.34 -2.52 -7.52
CA PRO A 26 -9.70 -1.21 -7.46
C PRO A 26 -8.28 -1.23 -6.88
N PHE A 27 -7.98 -2.12 -5.94
CA PHE A 27 -6.65 -2.22 -5.35
C PHE A 27 -5.60 -2.69 -6.37
N TYR A 28 -5.84 -3.79 -7.08
CA TYR A 28 -4.87 -4.25 -8.07
C TYR A 28 -4.89 -3.43 -9.36
N THR A 29 -5.99 -2.74 -9.68
CA THR A 29 -5.99 -1.70 -10.72
C THR A 29 -5.07 -0.53 -10.34
N CYS A 30 -5.06 -0.09 -9.07
CA CYS A 30 -4.06 0.90 -8.61
C CYS A 30 -2.63 0.35 -8.74
N ALA A 31 -2.40 -0.92 -8.42
CA ALA A 31 -1.09 -1.55 -8.58
C ALA A 31 -0.66 -1.61 -10.06
N TRP A 32 -1.59 -1.86 -10.99
CA TRP A 32 -1.29 -1.89 -12.42
C TRP A 32 -0.98 -0.50 -12.98
N CYS A 33 -1.77 0.50 -12.62
CA CYS A 33 -1.49 1.89 -12.92
C CYS A 33 -0.12 2.32 -12.36
N ALA A 34 0.22 1.93 -11.12
CA ALA A 34 1.53 2.17 -10.52
C ALA A 34 2.68 1.43 -11.23
N LEU A 35 2.44 0.20 -11.70
CA LEU A 35 3.40 -0.57 -12.48
C LEU A 35 3.72 0.14 -13.79
N GLU A 36 2.71 0.59 -14.53
CA GLU A 36 2.88 1.36 -15.77
C GLU A 36 3.63 2.68 -15.53
N ARG A 37 3.25 3.43 -14.50
CA ARG A 37 3.92 4.68 -14.10
C ARG A 37 5.39 4.48 -13.71
N SER A 38 5.75 3.30 -13.21
CA SER A 38 7.13 3.00 -12.81
C SER A 38 8.12 2.96 -13.98
N THR A 39 7.65 2.96 -15.23
CA THR A 39 8.50 3.04 -16.42
C THR A 39 9.05 4.45 -16.67
N SER A 40 8.40 5.49 -16.12
CA SER A 40 8.77 6.89 -16.28
C SER A 40 9.14 7.57 -14.96
N VAL A 41 8.67 7.05 -13.82
CA VAL A 41 8.95 7.58 -12.48
C VAL A 41 9.77 6.58 -11.66
N SER A 42 10.94 7.00 -11.18
CA SER A 42 11.83 6.17 -10.37
C SER A 42 11.37 6.12 -8.89
N ALA A 43 10.38 5.28 -8.60
CA ALA A 43 9.91 4.99 -7.25
C ALA A 43 9.38 3.54 -7.14
N PRO A 44 9.28 2.97 -5.92
CA PRO A 44 8.69 1.64 -5.73
C PRO A 44 7.26 1.58 -6.28
N VAL A 45 6.85 0.42 -6.81
CA VAL A 45 5.47 0.22 -7.27
C VAL A 45 4.53 0.21 -6.06
N SER A 46 4.91 -0.51 -5.00
CA SER A 46 4.16 -0.69 -3.76
C SER A 46 5.09 -0.67 -2.55
N SER A 47 4.57 -0.39 -1.34
CA SER A 47 5.31 -0.57 -0.09
C SER A 47 5.72 -2.03 0.12
N ASP A 48 4.91 -2.96 -0.40
CA ASP A 48 5.13 -4.40 -0.34
C ASP A 48 5.41 -4.94 -1.76
N PRO A 49 6.63 -5.44 -2.06
CA PRO A 49 7.00 -5.93 -3.38
C PRO A 49 6.19 -7.17 -3.81
N ALA A 50 5.57 -7.90 -2.88
CA ALA A 50 4.71 -9.03 -3.22
C ALA A 50 3.47 -8.59 -4.02
N VAL A 51 3.01 -7.34 -3.87
CA VAL A 51 1.86 -6.80 -4.62
C VAL A 51 2.14 -6.76 -6.11
N ALA A 52 3.30 -6.26 -6.53
CA ALA A 52 3.67 -6.21 -7.94
C ALA A 52 3.83 -7.63 -8.53
N GLN A 53 4.39 -8.56 -7.75
CA GLN A 53 4.53 -9.96 -8.17
C GLN A 53 3.18 -10.65 -8.34
N GLN A 54 2.25 -10.48 -7.38
CA GLN A 54 0.90 -11.04 -7.44
C GLN A 54 0.11 -10.46 -8.62
N LEU A 55 0.21 -9.15 -8.86
CA LEU A 55 -0.37 -8.52 -10.03
C LEU A 55 0.16 -9.15 -11.32
N LEU A 56 1.48 -9.24 -11.49
CA LEU A 56 2.08 -9.81 -12.70
C LEU A 56 1.68 -11.27 -12.90
N GLN A 57 1.59 -12.05 -11.82
CA GLN A 57 1.11 -13.42 -11.88
C GLN A 57 -0.36 -13.49 -12.34
N PHE A 58 -1.22 -12.61 -11.82
CA PHE A 58 -2.60 -12.50 -12.26
C PHE A 58 -2.68 -12.12 -13.75
N LEU A 59 -2.00 -11.05 -14.16
CA LEU A 59 -1.99 -10.59 -15.56
C LEU A 59 -1.47 -11.67 -16.50
N LYS A 60 -0.48 -12.45 -16.07
CA LYS A 60 0.02 -13.60 -16.83
C LYS A 60 -1.04 -14.69 -16.95
N SER A 61 -1.74 -15.02 -15.86
CA SER A 61 -2.81 -16.02 -15.88
C SER A 61 -4.02 -15.60 -16.71
N ALA A 62 -4.27 -14.30 -16.80
CA ALA A 62 -5.32 -13.70 -17.62
C ALA A 62 -4.90 -13.53 -19.10
N GLY A 63 -3.69 -13.94 -19.48
CA GLY A 63 -3.19 -13.82 -20.85
C GLY A 63 -2.88 -12.38 -21.29
N VAL A 64 -2.64 -11.48 -20.34
CA VAL A 64 -2.39 -10.05 -20.59
C VAL A 64 -0.90 -9.79 -20.80
N VAL A 65 -0.06 -10.45 -20.00
CA VAL A 65 1.41 -10.33 -20.10
C VAL A 65 2.04 -11.69 -20.38
N THR A 66 3.16 -11.67 -21.10
CA THR A 66 3.98 -12.86 -21.39
C THR A 66 5.05 -13.09 -20.34
N GLY A 67 5.52 -14.33 -20.21
CA GLY A 67 6.72 -14.64 -19.44
C GLY A 67 7.98 -14.14 -20.16
N SER A 68 9.05 -13.88 -19.39
CA SER A 68 10.28 -13.17 -19.75
C SER A 68 11.14 -13.73 -20.90
N SER A 69 10.63 -14.60 -21.76
CA SER A 69 11.46 -15.38 -22.68
C SER A 69 10.83 -15.75 -24.04
N SER A 70 9.71 -15.17 -24.47
CA SER A 70 9.11 -15.59 -25.75
C SER A 70 8.31 -14.56 -26.57
N GLY A 71 8.27 -13.28 -26.20
CA GLY A 71 7.48 -12.27 -26.94
C GLY A 71 8.38 -11.32 -27.75
N ASN A 72 8.01 -11.05 -29.01
CA ASN A 72 8.60 -9.98 -29.82
C ASN A 72 8.12 -8.57 -29.38
N GLY A 73 7.18 -8.48 -28.44
CA GLY A 73 6.67 -7.24 -27.87
C GLY A 73 7.70 -6.42 -27.07
N ALA A 74 7.51 -5.10 -27.06
CA ALA A 74 8.39 -4.16 -26.36
C ALA A 74 8.41 -4.43 -24.85
N VAL A 75 9.59 -4.77 -24.32
CA VAL A 75 9.79 -5.04 -22.89
C VAL A 75 9.69 -3.74 -22.10
N LYS A 76 8.75 -3.69 -21.15
CA LYS A 76 8.66 -2.64 -20.14
C LYS A 76 9.46 -3.02 -18.89
N ARG A 77 10.01 -2.03 -18.20
CA ARG A 77 10.80 -2.21 -16.97
C ARG A 77 10.55 -1.07 -16.00
N SER A 78 10.43 -1.40 -14.72
CA SER A 78 10.43 -0.41 -13.64
C SER A 78 11.79 0.28 -13.52
N LEU A 79 11.81 1.60 -13.34
CA LEU A 79 13.04 2.37 -13.14
C LEU A 79 13.65 2.20 -11.74
N TYR A 80 12.92 1.63 -10.79
CA TYR A 80 13.36 1.49 -9.40
C TYR A 80 13.47 0.03 -8.97
N GLU A 81 12.45 -0.79 -9.26
CA GLU A 81 12.42 -2.19 -8.86
C GLU A 81 12.99 -3.09 -9.97
N PRO A 82 13.59 -4.25 -9.63
CA PRO A 82 14.09 -5.21 -10.62
C PRO A 82 12.94 -6.02 -11.25
N VAL A 83 11.95 -5.33 -11.82
CA VAL A 83 10.72 -5.90 -12.37
C VAL A 83 10.57 -5.47 -13.83
N SER A 84 10.25 -6.43 -14.71
CA SER A 84 10.01 -6.21 -16.14
C SER A 84 8.89 -7.11 -16.65
N TRP A 85 8.14 -6.64 -17.65
CA TRP A 85 7.01 -7.34 -18.25
C TRP A 85 6.87 -6.96 -19.73
N SER A 86 6.16 -7.79 -20.49
CA SER A 86 5.75 -7.50 -21.87
C SER A 86 4.29 -7.87 -22.03
N TYR A 87 3.51 -7.02 -22.71
CA TYR A 87 2.15 -7.36 -23.11
C TYR A 87 2.14 -8.41 -24.22
N VAL A 88 1.04 -9.16 -24.35
CA VAL A 88 0.83 -10.08 -25.48
C VAL A 88 0.63 -9.26 -26.76
N ASP A 89 1.24 -9.69 -27.87
CA ASP A 89 1.29 -8.92 -29.14
C ASP A 89 -0.10 -8.65 -29.75
N ASP A 90 -1.06 -9.55 -29.55
CA ASP A 90 -2.45 -9.42 -30.07
C ASP A 90 -3.36 -8.56 -29.16
N LEU A 91 -2.87 -8.14 -27.99
CA LEU A 91 -3.66 -7.35 -27.05
C LEU A 91 -3.65 -5.87 -27.46
N ILE A 92 -4.82 -5.35 -27.82
CA ILE A 92 -4.96 -3.94 -28.17
C ILE A 92 -5.17 -3.13 -26.88
N LEU A 93 -4.15 -2.34 -26.51
CA LEU A 93 -4.18 -1.47 -25.35
C LEU A 93 -4.11 0.00 -25.77
N PRO A 94 -4.61 0.94 -24.92
CA PRO A 94 -4.35 2.36 -25.10
C PRO A 94 -2.85 2.67 -25.14
N ASP A 95 -2.46 3.63 -26.00
CA ASP A 95 -1.07 4.12 -26.07
C ASP A 95 -0.57 4.63 -24.71
N ASP A 96 -1.44 5.30 -23.96
CA ASP A 96 -1.22 5.73 -22.57
C ASP A 96 -2.10 4.92 -21.61
N LEU A 97 -1.60 3.72 -21.25
CA LEU A 97 -2.29 2.82 -20.35
C LEU A 97 -2.36 3.35 -18.90
N ASP A 98 -1.38 4.11 -18.42
CA ASP A 98 -1.43 4.75 -17.08
C ASP A 98 -2.63 5.70 -17.01
N ALA A 99 -2.74 6.62 -17.97
CA ALA A 99 -3.86 7.55 -18.04
C ALA A 99 -5.22 6.85 -18.19
N ALA A 100 -5.30 5.81 -19.01
CA ALA A 100 -6.52 5.03 -19.19
C ALA A 100 -6.97 4.34 -17.89
N LEU A 101 -6.06 3.60 -17.23
CA LEU A 101 -6.34 2.92 -15.96
C LEU A 101 -6.73 3.92 -14.86
N LYS A 102 -6.05 5.06 -14.79
CA LYS A 102 -6.40 6.14 -13.85
C LYS A 102 -7.79 6.70 -14.13
N GLY A 103 -8.14 6.94 -15.40
CA GLY A 103 -9.47 7.39 -15.79
C GLY A 103 -10.57 6.41 -15.38
N MET A 104 -10.32 5.10 -15.51
CA MET A 104 -11.24 4.05 -15.05
C MET A 104 -11.40 4.05 -13.52
N LEU A 105 -10.30 4.20 -12.78
CA LEU A 105 -10.32 4.33 -11.32
C LEU A 105 -11.13 5.56 -10.86
N ASP A 106 -10.96 6.71 -11.54
CA ASP A 106 -11.74 7.91 -11.28
C ASP A 106 -13.24 7.70 -11.55
N ALA A 107 -13.59 7.00 -12.64
CA ALA A 107 -14.96 6.65 -12.99
C ALA A 107 -15.60 5.64 -12.00
N TRP A 108 -14.80 4.77 -11.41
CA TRP A 108 -15.23 3.81 -10.38
C TRP A 108 -15.40 4.42 -9.00
N ARG A 109 -14.65 5.46 -8.65
CA ARG A 109 -14.74 6.09 -7.33
C ARG A 109 -16.18 6.32 -6.82
N PRO A 110 -17.14 6.88 -7.59
CA PRO A 110 -18.51 7.09 -7.11
C PRO A 110 -19.29 5.79 -6.87
N THR A 111 -18.88 4.65 -7.45
CA THR A 111 -19.52 3.34 -7.24
C THR A 111 -18.98 2.60 -6.03
N LEU A 112 -17.77 2.96 -5.56
CA LEU A 112 -17.18 2.39 -4.35
C LEU A 112 -17.88 2.91 -3.09
N ASP A 113 -18.43 2.00 -2.30
CA ASP A 113 -18.96 2.34 -0.98
C ASP A 113 -17.84 2.70 0.01
N LYS A 114 -18.24 3.24 1.16
CA LYS A 114 -17.29 3.65 2.21
C LYS A 114 -16.47 2.48 2.77
N HIS A 115 -17.01 1.27 2.78
CA HIS A 115 -16.31 0.10 3.29
C HIS A 115 -15.20 -0.35 2.33
N ALA A 116 -15.44 -0.32 1.03
CA ALA A 116 -14.46 -0.60 0.01
C ALA A 116 -13.30 0.41 0.06
N ARG A 117 -13.62 1.72 0.14
CA ARG A 117 -12.58 2.75 0.27
C ARG A 117 -11.79 2.63 1.57
N LEU A 118 -12.47 2.35 2.69
CA LEU A 118 -11.83 2.08 3.97
C LEU A 118 -10.89 0.87 3.91
N TRP A 119 -11.33 -0.21 3.25
CA TRP A 119 -10.50 -1.40 3.08
C TRP A 119 -9.22 -1.06 2.30
N ILE A 120 -9.32 -0.32 1.20
CA ILE A 120 -8.16 0.10 0.40
C ILE A 120 -7.19 0.97 1.23
N TRP A 121 -7.71 1.95 1.97
CA TRP A 121 -6.85 2.77 2.84
C TRP A 121 -6.13 1.92 3.88
N ARG A 122 -6.83 0.99 4.56
CA ARG A 122 -6.19 0.06 5.50
C ARG A 122 -5.11 -0.79 4.84
N GLN A 123 -5.39 -1.37 3.67
CA GLN A 123 -4.42 -2.20 2.94
C GLN A 123 -3.14 -1.44 2.58
N LEU A 124 -3.25 -0.16 2.19
CA LEU A 124 -2.10 0.69 1.88
C LEU A 124 -1.33 1.09 3.15
N ALA A 125 -2.04 1.50 4.20
CA ALA A 125 -1.43 1.93 5.46
C ALA A 125 -0.74 0.79 6.20
N ASP A 126 -1.34 -0.40 6.24
CA ASP A 126 -0.75 -1.55 6.94
C ASP A 126 0.49 -2.09 6.21
N ARG A 127 0.50 -2.08 4.87
CA ARG A 127 1.70 -2.41 4.07
C ARG A 127 2.81 -1.39 4.25
N GLU A 128 2.49 -0.10 4.35
CA GLU A 128 3.47 0.93 4.68
C GLU A 128 4.07 0.67 6.06
N ALA A 129 3.24 0.43 7.07
CA ALA A 129 3.71 0.14 8.43
C ALA A 129 4.61 -1.10 8.48
N SER A 130 4.26 -2.16 7.74
CA SER A 130 5.08 -3.38 7.59
C SER A 130 6.42 -3.11 6.92
N ALA A 131 6.43 -2.37 5.80
CA ALA A 131 7.65 -1.97 5.12
C ALA A 131 8.55 -1.10 6.00
N TYR A 132 7.96 -0.17 6.76
CA TYR A 132 8.68 0.69 7.67
C TYR A 132 9.31 -0.09 8.84
N LEU A 133 8.58 -1.01 9.46
CA LEU A 133 9.12 -1.89 10.50
C LEU A 133 10.25 -2.77 9.95
N THR A 134 10.06 -3.37 8.77
CA THR A 134 11.09 -4.17 8.09
C THR A 134 12.38 -3.36 7.89
N SER A 135 12.27 -2.11 7.43
CA SER A 135 13.42 -1.21 7.25
C SER A 135 14.11 -0.87 8.58
N LEU A 136 13.34 -0.62 9.64
CA LEU A 136 13.88 -0.37 10.97
C LEU A 136 14.67 -1.58 11.50
N LEU A 137 14.09 -2.79 11.44
CA LEU A 137 14.75 -4.01 11.93
C LEU A 137 16.03 -4.34 11.15
N ARG A 138 16.00 -4.21 9.81
CA ARG A 138 17.19 -4.42 8.96
C ARG A 138 18.34 -3.50 9.33
N ARG A 139 18.07 -2.23 9.65
CA ARG A 139 19.10 -1.28 10.09
C ARG A 139 19.81 -1.71 11.36
N HIS A 140 19.12 -2.45 12.23
CA HIS A 140 19.67 -3.01 13.46
C HIS A 140 20.12 -4.47 13.33
N ARG A 141 20.10 -5.04 12.12
CA ARG A 141 20.45 -6.44 11.83
C ARG A 141 19.61 -7.46 12.62
N ILE A 142 18.36 -7.10 12.93
CA ILE A 142 17.39 -8.01 13.53
C ILE A 142 16.58 -8.67 12.40
N GLY A 143 16.30 -9.97 12.52
CA GLY A 143 15.46 -10.72 11.59
C GLY A 143 14.09 -10.07 11.33
N VAL A 144 13.64 -10.15 10.08
CA VAL A 144 12.36 -9.54 9.61
C VAL A 144 11.23 -10.54 9.38
N HIS A 145 11.48 -11.83 9.60
CA HIS A 145 10.55 -12.91 9.28
C HIS A 145 9.25 -12.89 10.12
N ARG A 146 9.25 -12.21 11.27
CA ARG A 146 8.10 -12.09 12.18
C ARG A 146 7.34 -10.77 12.08
N VAL A 147 7.67 -9.89 11.12
CA VAL A 147 7.03 -8.56 10.99
C VAL A 147 5.51 -8.67 10.91
N ASP A 148 5.00 -9.55 10.05
CA ASP A 148 3.56 -9.73 9.87
C ASP A 148 2.88 -10.35 11.10
N GLU A 149 3.59 -11.21 11.85
CA GLU A 149 3.10 -11.76 13.12
C GLU A 149 3.01 -10.67 14.19
N ILE A 150 4.04 -9.84 14.30
CA ILE A 150 4.11 -8.74 15.27
C ILE A 150 2.99 -7.73 15.00
N LEU A 151 2.79 -7.33 13.75
CA LEU A 151 1.74 -6.35 13.40
C LEU A 151 0.33 -6.93 13.55
N ARG A 152 0.11 -8.20 13.21
CA ARG A 152 -1.21 -8.86 13.40
C ARG A 152 -1.54 -9.14 14.87
N SER A 153 -0.55 -9.26 15.74
CA SER A 153 -0.73 -9.48 17.18
C SER A 153 -0.93 -8.20 17.99
N GLN A 154 -1.07 -7.05 17.32
CA GLN A 154 -1.43 -5.79 17.97
C GLN A 154 -2.94 -5.72 18.25
N ASP A 155 -3.29 -5.09 19.37
CA ASP A 155 -4.65 -4.96 19.85
C ASP A 155 -5.48 -4.00 18.95
N GLU A 156 -6.81 -3.96 19.13
CA GLU A 156 -7.73 -3.08 18.38
C GLU A 156 -7.28 -1.61 18.40
N GLU A 157 -6.66 -1.17 19.49
CA GLU A 157 -6.11 0.18 19.69
C GLU A 157 -5.10 0.57 18.59
N TRP A 158 -4.35 -0.38 18.04
CA TRP A 158 -3.43 -0.13 16.93
C TRP A 158 -4.15 0.39 15.68
N THR A 159 -5.36 -0.12 15.42
CA THR A 159 -6.18 0.29 14.27
C THR A 159 -6.72 1.71 14.41
N ARG A 160 -6.74 2.26 15.63
CA ARG A 160 -7.18 3.62 15.96
C ARG A 160 -6.08 4.67 15.78
N LEU A 161 -4.85 4.25 15.48
CA LEU A 161 -3.75 5.18 15.20
C LEU A 161 -3.72 5.58 13.73
N SER A 162 -3.36 6.84 13.49
CA SER A 162 -2.96 7.30 12.16
C SER A 162 -1.66 6.63 11.72
N LEU A 163 -1.40 6.58 10.42
CA LEU A 163 -0.19 5.98 9.89
C LEU A 163 1.09 6.67 10.42
N GLY A 164 1.07 7.99 10.55
CA GLY A 164 2.17 8.75 11.16
C GLY A 164 2.45 8.32 12.60
N ARG A 165 1.40 8.08 13.40
CA ARG A 165 1.55 7.58 14.79
C ARG A 165 1.99 6.13 14.84
N LYS A 166 1.50 5.28 13.93
CA LYS A 166 2.01 3.91 13.76
C LYS A 166 3.52 3.94 13.52
N ARG A 167 4.01 4.79 12.60
CA ARG A 167 5.45 4.95 12.33
C ARG A 167 6.23 5.41 13.56
N TYR A 168 5.72 6.36 14.34
CA TYR A 168 6.37 6.76 15.60
C TYR A 168 6.46 5.59 16.60
N VAL A 169 5.38 4.84 16.79
CA VAL A 169 5.37 3.66 17.68
C VAL A 169 6.40 2.63 17.24
N LEU A 170 6.48 2.34 15.95
CA LEU A 170 7.45 1.39 15.39
C LEU A 170 8.89 1.88 15.60
N TRP A 171 9.18 3.12 15.22
CA TRP A 171 10.52 3.70 15.37
C TRP A 171 10.97 3.71 16.82
N SER A 172 10.11 4.15 17.74
CA SER A 172 10.47 4.23 19.15
C SER A 172 10.65 2.85 19.78
N SER A 173 9.87 1.86 19.36
CA SER A 173 9.92 0.50 19.93
C SER A 173 11.10 -0.31 19.41
N VAL A 174 11.52 -0.10 18.15
CA VAL A 174 12.72 -0.76 17.61
C VAL A 174 14.00 -0.32 18.33
N ARG A 175 14.05 0.90 18.88
CA ARG A 175 15.21 1.33 19.68
C ARG A 175 15.37 0.49 20.96
N GLY A 176 14.27 0.19 21.65
CA GLY A 176 14.27 -0.70 22.81
C GLY A 176 14.67 -2.13 22.42
N ALA A 177 14.10 -2.63 21.32
CA ALA A 177 14.45 -3.93 20.76
C ALA A 177 15.93 -4.05 20.39
N ALA A 178 16.49 -3.03 19.73
CA ALA A 178 17.90 -2.98 19.35
C ALA A 178 18.82 -2.95 20.58
N SER A 179 18.45 -2.20 21.63
CA SER A 179 19.19 -2.21 22.90
C SER A 179 19.19 -3.60 23.52
N GLN A 180 18.03 -4.26 23.56
CA GLN A 180 17.89 -5.62 24.10
C GLN A 180 18.69 -6.64 23.28
N PHE A 181 18.65 -6.53 21.95
CA PHE A 181 19.39 -7.40 21.04
C PHE A 181 20.90 -7.34 21.33
N LEU A 182 21.45 -6.13 21.46
CA LEU A 182 22.87 -5.92 21.77
C LEU A 182 23.24 -6.45 23.17
N SER A 183 22.43 -6.14 24.20
CA SER A 183 22.73 -6.55 25.58
C SER A 183 22.60 -8.05 25.83
N SER A 184 21.82 -8.75 25.01
CA SER A 184 21.58 -10.20 25.12
C SER A 184 22.48 -11.05 24.22
N GLY A 185 23.50 -10.46 23.59
CA GLY A 185 24.41 -11.18 22.70
C GLY A 185 23.76 -11.60 21.37
N GLY A 186 22.74 -10.86 20.91
CA GLY A 186 22.06 -11.15 19.64
C GLY A 186 20.84 -12.07 19.78
N ASN A 187 20.19 -12.13 20.95
CA ASN A 187 18.96 -12.89 21.10
C ASN A 187 17.79 -12.15 20.43
N GLU A 188 17.38 -12.62 19.25
CA GLU A 188 16.27 -12.04 18.48
C GLU A 188 14.93 -12.15 19.22
N ASP A 189 14.63 -13.29 19.82
CA ASP A 189 13.34 -13.50 20.50
C ASP A 189 13.16 -12.52 21.66
N ALA A 190 14.20 -12.33 22.48
CA ALA A 190 14.18 -11.35 23.56
C ALA A 190 13.99 -9.92 23.02
N ALA A 191 14.62 -9.57 21.90
CA ALA A 191 14.46 -8.27 21.27
C ALA A 191 13.03 -8.04 20.75
N LEU A 192 12.43 -9.06 20.12
CA LEU A 192 11.07 -8.98 19.57
C LEU A 192 9.98 -8.99 20.65
N GLU A 193 10.23 -9.64 21.80
CA GLU A 193 9.38 -9.52 22.98
C GLU A 193 9.38 -8.08 23.52
N VAL A 194 10.57 -7.46 23.64
CA VAL A 194 10.69 -6.05 24.04
C VAL A 194 9.97 -5.15 23.05
N LEU A 195 10.18 -5.34 21.75
CA LEU A 195 9.50 -4.61 20.68
C LEU A 195 7.98 -4.65 20.87
N SER A 196 7.41 -5.85 20.99
CA SER A 196 5.97 -6.06 21.07
C SER A 196 5.35 -5.43 22.32
N ARG A 197 6.03 -5.58 23.48
CA ARG A 197 5.61 -4.95 24.74
C ARG A 197 5.63 -3.43 24.65
N GLU A 198 6.68 -2.89 24.06
CA GLU A 198 6.85 -1.44 23.87
C GLU A 198 5.81 -0.85 22.91
N MET A 199 5.51 -1.55 21.81
CA MET A 199 4.47 -1.16 20.87
C MET A 199 3.11 -1.06 21.56
N ARG A 200 2.67 -2.11 22.28
CA ARG A 200 1.40 -2.12 23.01
C ARG A 200 1.30 -0.98 24.02
N ARG A 201 2.36 -0.76 24.82
CA ARG A 201 2.41 0.31 25.82
C ARG A 201 2.24 1.70 25.19
N ARG A 202 2.95 1.96 24.08
CA ARG A 202 2.90 3.27 23.41
C ARG A 202 1.59 3.49 22.67
N THR A 203 1.06 2.45 22.02
CA THR A 203 -0.25 2.51 21.37
C THR A 203 -1.35 2.90 22.35
N ARG A 204 -1.44 2.21 23.51
CA ARG A 204 -2.39 2.55 24.58
C ARG A 204 -2.25 3.99 25.05
N TRP A 205 -1.03 4.41 25.33
CA TRP A 205 -0.75 5.77 25.78
C TRP A 205 -1.22 6.83 24.76
N LEU A 206 -0.91 6.64 23.48
CA LEU A 206 -1.33 7.55 22.41
C LEU A 206 -2.86 7.59 22.27
N VAL A 207 -3.53 6.44 22.32
CA VAL A 207 -5.00 6.38 22.22
C VAL A 207 -5.66 7.12 23.39
N VAL A 208 -5.20 6.88 24.62
CA VAL A 208 -5.71 7.56 25.81
C VAL A 208 -5.49 9.07 25.73
N LYS A 209 -4.28 9.51 25.39
CA LYS A 209 -3.94 10.94 25.30
C LYS A 209 -4.68 11.67 24.18
N ALA A 210 -4.85 11.01 23.03
CA ALA A 210 -5.65 11.55 21.94
C ALA A 210 -7.14 11.66 22.31
N ALA A 211 -7.70 10.64 22.97
CA ALA A 211 -9.10 10.65 23.42
C ALA A 211 -9.37 11.73 24.48
N ALA A 212 -8.38 12.05 25.32
CA ALA A 212 -8.44 13.13 26.30
C ALA A 212 -8.26 14.54 25.68
N GLY A 213 -8.06 14.64 24.35
CA GLY A 213 -7.82 15.93 23.67
C GLY A 213 -6.46 16.55 23.96
N GLU A 214 -5.53 15.78 24.54
CA GLU A 214 -4.20 16.28 24.94
C GLU A 214 -3.18 16.30 23.79
N LEU A 215 -3.51 15.67 22.65
CA LEU A 215 -2.62 15.58 21.49
C LEU A 215 -3.27 16.22 20.28
N ARG A 216 -2.52 17.10 19.60
CA ARG A 216 -2.86 17.58 18.26
C ARG A 216 -2.73 16.43 17.26
N ARG A 217 -3.36 16.60 16.10
CA ARG A 217 -3.34 15.60 15.01
C ARG A 217 -1.92 15.30 14.49
N THR A 218 -1.02 16.28 14.59
CA THR A 218 0.39 16.17 14.16
C THR A 218 1.33 15.65 15.26
N ASP A 219 0.88 15.61 16.51
CA ASP A 219 1.74 15.17 17.61
C ASP A 219 2.02 13.68 17.50
N TYR A 220 3.31 13.34 17.64
CA TYR A 220 3.83 11.99 17.48
C TYR A 220 3.53 11.36 16.11
N CYS A 221 3.37 12.18 15.06
CA CYS A 221 3.24 11.71 13.69
C CYS A 221 4.60 11.76 12.99
N PHE A 222 5.16 10.59 12.67
CA PHE A 222 6.41 10.48 11.92
C PHE A 222 6.09 10.41 10.43
N LEU A 223 6.14 11.57 9.78
CA LEU A 223 6.02 11.68 8.34
C LEU A 223 7.34 11.30 7.66
N PRO A 224 7.29 10.70 6.47
CA PRO A 224 8.49 10.48 5.68
C PRO A 224 9.22 11.78 5.33
N ASP A 225 10.55 11.71 5.27
CA ASP A 225 11.40 12.83 4.85
C ASP A 225 11.38 13.05 3.33
N THR A 226 12.06 14.10 2.87
CA THR A 226 12.14 14.48 1.44
C THR A 226 12.92 13.47 0.59
N GLY A 227 13.71 12.59 1.19
CA GLY A 227 14.45 11.52 0.51
C GLY A 227 13.63 10.25 0.32
N TRP A 228 12.48 10.12 1.00
CA TRP A 228 11.60 8.98 0.85
C TRP A 228 10.90 8.99 -0.51
N ARG A 229 11.15 7.95 -1.30
CA ARG A 229 10.43 7.68 -2.53
C ARG A 229 9.12 7.01 -2.19
N ARG A 230 8.04 7.80 -2.20
CA ARG A 230 6.69 7.31 -1.96
C ARG A 230 6.34 6.23 -3.00
N PRO A 231 5.81 5.07 -2.57
CA PRO A 231 5.29 4.06 -3.49
C PRO A 231 4.20 4.61 -4.41
N LEU A 232 4.33 4.34 -5.71
CA LEU A 232 3.46 4.87 -6.76
C LEU A 232 2.00 4.46 -6.58
N MET A 233 1.74 3.26 -6.04
CA MET A 233 0.39 2.80 -5.75
C MET A 233 -0.34 3.69 -4.73
N ILE A 234 0.38 4.31 -3.78
CA ILE A 234 -0.20 5.28 -2.85
C ILE A 234 -0.60 6.54 -3.62
N ASP A 235 0.27 7.05 -4.49
CA ASP A 235 -0.04 8.25 -5.30
C ASP A 235 -1.25 8.02 -6.20
N VAL A 236 -1.29 6.90 -6.92
CA VAL A 236 -2.44 6.52 -7.75
C VAL A 236 -3.73 6.49 -6.93
N ALA A 237 -3.72 5.81 -5.77
CA ALA A 237 -4.91 5.69 -4.93
C ALA A 237 -5.37 7.04 -4.36
N LEU A 238 -4.45 7.91 -3.95
CA LEU A 238 -4.77 9.24 -3.42
C LEU A 238 -5.25 10.20 -4.51
N GLU A 239 -4.72 10.10 -5.73
CA GLU A 239 -5.14 10.91 -6.88
C GLU A 239 -6.51 10.48 -7.43
N SER A 240 -6.84 9.19 -7.36
CA SER A 240 -8.05 8.61 -7.97
C SER A 240 -9.11 8.23 -6.94
N ILE A 241 -9.01 7.07 -6.29
CA ILE A 241 -10.12 6.45 -5.56
C ILE A 241 -10.31 6.93 -4.11
N LEU A 242 -9.26 7.32 -3.40
CA LEU A 242 -9.35 7.76 -2.00
C LEU A 242 -9.57 9.27 -1.88
N LYS A 243 -8.73 10.11 -2.51
CA LYS A 243 -8.76 11.58 -2.42
C LYS A 243 -8.80 12.14 -0.98
N ILE A 244 -8.09 11.50 -0.07
CA ILE A 244 -8.01 11.87 1.36
C ILE A 244 -6.80 12.76 1.71
N GLY A 245 -5.89 13.01 0.76
CA GLY A 245 -4.74 13.90 0.97
C GLY A 245 -3.89 13.53 2.19
N ASP A 246 -3.62 14.52 3.04
CA ASP A 246 -2.80 14.35 4.25
C ASP A 246 -3.44 13.47 5.32
N ASP A 247 -4.75 13.23 5.26
CA ASP A 247 -5.44 12.34 6.20
C ASP A 247 -4.91 10.92 6.09
N TYR A 248 -4.37 10.52 4.92
CA TYR A 248 -3.67 9.25 4.76
C TYR A 248 -2.59 9.03 5.84
N TRP A 249 -1.89 10.09 6.23
CA TRP A 249 -0.86 10.06 7.27
C TRP A 249 -1.37 10.43 8.65
N LEU A 250 -2.25 11.43 8.71
CA LEU A 250 -2.57 12.14 9.94
C LEU A 250 -3.84 11.63 10.61
N ALA A 251 -4.67 10.86 9.91
CA ALA A 251 -5.89 10.30 10.42
C ALA A 251 -5.84 8.77 10.46
N ALA A 252 -6.68 8.19 11.33
CA ALA A 252 -6.83 6.74 11.39
C ALA A 252 -7.85 6.31 10.33
N PRO A 253 -7.61 5.21 9.58
CA PRO A 253 -8.57 4.74 8.59
C PRO A 253 -9.97 4.52 9.22
N SER A 254 -10.91 5.41 8.90
CA SER A 254 -12.24 5.47 9.53
C SER A 254 -13.33 5.79 8.50
N LEU A 255 -14.60 5.41 8.76
CA LEU A 255 -15.72 5.69 7.86
C LEU A 255 -16.13 7.18 7.80
N GLY A 256 -15.63 8.00 8.73
CA GLY A 256 -15.97 9.43 8.82
C GLY A 256 -15.24 10.31 7.81
N GLU A 257 -14.10 9.84 7.30
CA GLU A 257 -13.14 10.63 6.52
C GLU A 257 -13.08 10.20 5.03
N ILE A 258 -13.97 9.31 4.57
CA ILE A 258 -13.94 8.70 3.22
C ILE A 258 -15.29 8.67 2.53
#